data_AF-A0A7U9SYZ9-F1
#
_entry.id   AF-A0A7U9SYZ9-F1
#
_cell.length_a   1.000
_cell.length_b   1.000
_cell.length_c   1.000
_cell.angle_alpha   90.00
_cell.angle_beta   90.00
_cell.angle_gamma   90.00
#
_symmetry.space_group_name_H-M   'P 1'
#
loop_
_entity.id
_entity.type
_entity.pdbx_description
1 polymer ?
#
loop_
_entity_poly.entity_id
_entity_poly.type
_entity_poly.pdbx_seq_one_letter_code
_entity_poly.pdbx_strand_id
1 'polypeptide(L)'
;MAYLLSYTRQPIDSVHYDPRLACSMHLALSRDGADYDALNHNSGVLFAKATQQEDGSLNPKSLKAPWLFALPGGRYAVAAVRTGGDGEEDEESKGCVLLFTSENLTDYREEGLLKLGEEYLEQVACVFLPEQNAIRLWWKDRTGECFTGEIRNPEDRVLLCEPAGCGDLFQDAGGAYGQTGETLLGKALEPFAEMIHMPKETGIEGAEPCSVIEIPEETAARMRRKLLTPVNTGVEFPERIRVSGPGQLEQYFATARYSDGSSAKKRVDWDLSRVDFDRKGTWEITGRIRQEHFAFPVAYNRADPCIGKWNDKYYFIATNDADNNHTLYIREADTIPGLVNAEEKLILDSDTYPGIGGLLWAPEFHEVEGRLYIFHAATPGEFFCEESHVMALREGGNPACREDWLPPKRVVRRDGSDICEAGKEITLDMTCFAWQGDYYAVWSQRQFLPKDLGAWLYIAKLDPKEPWRLLTDPVVLSKPEYGWANNHTFVDEGPFALPTEERLYLTFSSAAVDTSYVVGLLTIEKGKDLLTPENWKKKNYPILTSRSVEGEFGTGHNAYVTDEDGTIWNTYHARPGTEGVRSSGIRRVHFDAEGEPVLDLTEELDLKEEYRSLRITLEIL
;
A
#
# COMPACT_ATOMS: atom_id res chain seq x y z
N MET A 1 30.18 -0.77 2.57
CA MET A 1 29.36 -0.99 3.78
C MET A 1 28.53 0.26 3.95
N ALA A 2 27.30 0.11 4.43
CA ALA A 2 26.42 1.21 4.80
C ALA A 2 25.88 0.95 6.21
N TYR A 3 25.34 1.99 6.84
CA TYR A 3 24.75 1.92 8.16
C TYR A 3 23.23 2.02 8.05
N LEU A 4 22.52 1.09 8.67
CA LEU A 4 21.07 1.08 8.74
C LEU A 4 20.63 1.39 10.16
N LEU A 5 19.91 2.50 10.32
CA LEU A 5 19.27 2.91 11.56
C LEU A 5 17.83 2.40 11.59
N SER A 6 17.45 1.72 12.68
CA SER A 6 16.04 1.54 13.06
C SER A 6 15.65 2.57 14.13
N TYR A 7 14.44 3.10 14.03
CA TYR A 7 13.92 4.10 14.98
C TYR A 7 12.39 4.02 15.09
N THR A 8 11.85 4.48 16.21
CA THR A 8 10.44 4.89 16.34
C THR A 8 10.35 6.39 16.10
N ARG A 9 9.13 6.92 16.01
CA ARG A 9 8.92 8.35 15.87
C ARG A 9 8.11 8.91 17.04
N GLN A 10 8.37 10.16 17.39
CA GLN A 10 7.43 10.97 18.17
C GLN A 10 6.15 11.18 17.33
N PRO A 11 4.95 10.89 17.87
CA PRO A 11 3.71 11.25 17.19
C PRO A 11 3.60 12.77 17.06
N ILE A 12 2.94 13.24 16.00
CA ILE A 12 2.65 14.66 15.82
C ILE A 12 1.28 14.96 16.44
N ASP A 13 0.23 14.44 15.81
CA ASP A 13 -1.16 14.47 16.23
C ASP A 13 -1.95 13.44 15.39
N SER A 14 -3.24 13.29 15.68
CA SER A 14 -4.12 12.34 14.98
C SER A 14 -4.34 12.70 13.51
N VAL A 15 -4.03 13.91 13.06
CA VAL A 15 -4.27 14.36 11.68
C VAL A 15 -3.03 14.09 10.80
N HIS A 16 -1.84 14.37 11.32
CA HIS A 16 -0.61 14.37 10.54
C HIS A 16 0.24 13.12 10.72
N TYR A 17 0.32 12.58 11.94
CA TYR A 17 1.05 11.33 12.21
C TYR A 17 0.69 10.76 13.59
N ASP A 18 -0.33 9.90 13.62
CA ASP A 18 -0.92 9.31 14.81
C ASP A 18 0.05 8.38 15.58
N PRO A 19 -0.09 8.19 16.91
CA PRO A 19 0.65 7.20 17.68
C PRO A 19 0.71 5.79 17.05
N ARG A 20 -0.37 5.29 16.43
CA ARG A 20 -0.38 3.97 15.75
C ARG A 20 0.58 3.89 14.57
N LEU A 21 0.91 5.03 13.97
CA LEU A 21 1.91 5.15 12.91
C LEU A 21 3.31 5.38 13.50
N ALA A 22 3.41 6.23 14.52
CA ALA A 22 4.66 6.64 15.14
C ALA A 22 5.33 5.52 15.94
N CYS A 23 4.54 4.73 16.66
CA CYS A 23 4.94 3.53 17.41
C CYS A 23 5.05 2.30 16.49
N SER A 24 5.85 2.45 15.44
CA SER A 24 6.21 1.42 14.47
C SER A 24 7.71 1.54 14.15
N MET A 25 8.32 0.52 13.55
CA MET A 25 9.73 0.64 13.16
C MET A 25 9.84 1.38 11.83
N HIS A 26 10.69 2.40 11.82
CA HIS A 26 11.11 3.17 10.67
C HIS A 26 12.58 2.85 10.36
N LEU A 27 13.02 3.15 9.14
CA LEU A 27 14.39 2.86 8.69
C LEU A 27 15.03 4.07 8.01
N ALA A 28 16.32 4.24 8.23
CA ALA A 28 17.14 5.25 7.56
C ALA A 28 18.52 4.71 7.20
N LEU A 29 19.08 5.17 6.09
CA LEU A 29 20.39 4.74 5.60
C LEU A 29 21.42 5.86 5.70
N SER A 30 22.63 5.49 6.10
CA SER A 30 23.81 6.36 6.09
C SER A 30 24.99 5.69 5.41
N ARG A 31 25.84 6.48 4.75
CA ARG A 31 27.11 6.02 4.17
C ARG A 31 28.30 6.18 5.12
N ASP A 32 28.22 7.12 6.06
CA ASP A 32 29.31 7.50 6.95
C ASP A 32 29.01 7.23 8.43
N GLY A 33 27.79 6.80 8.75
CA GLY A 33 27.33 6.53 10.11
C GLY A 33 26.97 7.80 10.88
N ALA A 34 26.95 8.96 10.23
CA ALA A 34 26.63 10.26 10.82
C ALA A 34 25.37 10.86 10.20
N ASP A 35 25.33 10.96 8.87
CA ASP A 35 24.22 11.59 8.14
C ASP A 35 23.27 10.51 7.61
N TYR A 36 22.02 10.51 8.09
CA TYR A 36 21.02 9.49 7.77
C TYR A 36 19.89 10.04 6.87
N ASP A 37 19.62 9.34 5.77
CA ASP A 37 18.46 9.56 4.91
C ASP A 37 17.30 8.67 5.36
N ALA A 38 16.18 9.25 5.78
CA ALA A 38 14.96 8.51 6.07
C ALA A 38 14.44 7.78 4.81
N LEU A 39 13.97 6.55 4.98
CA LEU A 39 13.30 5.78 3.93
C LEU A 39 11.78 5.87 4.09
N ASN A 40 11.05 5.46 3.04
CA ASN A 40 9.59 5.31 3.03
C ASN A 40 8.85 6.58 3.47
N HIS A 41 9.26 7.76 2.98
CA HIS A 41 8.68 9.06 3.35
C HIS A 41 8.74 9.37 4.85
N ASN A 42 9.72 8.80 5.57
CA ASN A 42 9.79 8.81 7.03
C ASN A 42 8.54 8.18 7.67
N SER A 43 8.02 7.10 7.06
CA SER A 43 6.86 6.34 7.51
C SER A 43 7.25 4.93 7.92
N GLY A 44 6.47 4.33 8.82
CA GLY A 44 6.73 2.99 9.35
C GLY A 44 6.80 1.91 8.27
N VAL A 45 7.68 0.94 8.45
CA VAL A 45 7.86 -0.24 7.56
C VAL A 45 7.62 -1.57 8.28
N LEU A 46 7.44 -1.56 9.60
CA LEU A 46 7.09 -2.75 10.39
C LEU A 46 6.18 -2.36 11.54
N PHE A 47 5.05 -3.06 11.60
CA PHE A 47 3.98 -2.87 12.57
C PHE A 47 3.69 -4.20 13.26
N ALA A 48 3.33 -4.14 14.55
CA ALA A 48 2.75 -5.31 15.23
C ALA A 48 1.37 -5.62 14.66
N LYS A 49 1.01 -6.90 14.61
CA LYS A 49 -0.37 -7.31 14.34
C LYS A 49 -1.25 -7.11 15.56
N ALA A 50 -2.47 -6.65 15.31
CA ALA A 50 -3.56 -6.63 16.27
C ALA A 50 -3.86 -8.05 16.74
N THR A 51 -4.21 -8.19 18.02
CA THR A 51 -4.66 -9.48 18.56
C THR A 51 -6.18 -9.59 18.43
N GLN A 52 -6.70 -10.81 18.39
CA GLN A 52 -8.14 -11.05 18.28
C GLN A 52 -8.73 -11.38 19.66
N GLN A 53 -9.81 -10.70 20.03
CA GLN A 53 -10.57 -10.96 21.25
C GLN A 53 -11.48 -12.20 21.07
N GLU A 54 -12.00 -12.75 22.16
CA GLU A 54 -12.90 -13.93 22.13
C GLU A 54 -14.15 -13.71 21.27
N ASP A 55 -14.65 -12.47 21.22
CA ASP A 55 -15.80 -12.09 20.40
C ASP A 55 -15.46 -11.78 18.93
N GLY A 56 -14.22 -12.00 18.53
CA GLY A 56 -13.75 -11.85 17.15
C GLY A 56 -13.29 -10.44 16.79
N SER A 57 -13.55 -9.43 17.62
CA SER A 57 -13.04 -8.06 17.39
C SER A 57 -11.53 -7.98 17.55
N LEU A 58 -10.92 -6.97 16.91
CA LEU A 58 -9.48 -6.76 16.95
C LEU A 58 -9.09 -5.81 18.09
N ASN A 59 -7.94 -6.07 18.69
CA ASN A 59 -7.29 -5.22 19.70
C ASN A 59 -5.99 -4.68 19.08
N PRO A 60 -5.89 -3.36 18.81
CA PRO A 60 -4.77 -2.80 18.07
C PRO A 60 -3.49 -2.91 18.91
N LYS A 61 -2.35 -3.12 18.25
CA LYS A 61 -1.03 -3.22 18.88
C LYS A 61 -0.03 -2.35 18.16
N SER A 62 0.94 -1.86 18.92
CA SER A 62 2.05 -1.04 18.41
C SER A 62 3.39 -1.55 18.93
N LEU A 63 4.47 -0.91 18.50
CA LEU A 63 5.85 -1.27 18.83
C LEU A 63 6.54 -0.14 19.60
N LYS A 64 7.32 -0.54 20.60
CA LYS A 64 8.26 0.31 21.33
C LYS A 64 9.65 -0.31 21.28
N ALA A 65 10.66 0.55 21.11
CA ALA A 65 12.08 0.19 21.09
C ALA A 65 12.43 -1.00 20.16
N PRO A 66 12.05 -0.97 18.85
CA PRO A 66 12.41 -2.02 17.90
C PRO A 66 13.92 -2.07 17.68
N TRP A 67 14.54 -3.14 18.16
CA TRP A 67 15.96 -3.42 18.03
C TRP A 67 16.21 -4.36 16.85
N LEU A 68 16.81 -3.83 15.78
CA LEU A 68 17.19 -4.55 14.58
C LEU A 68 18.60 -5.13 14.74
N PHE A 69 18.77 -6.40 14.36
CA PHE A 69 20.07 -7.07 14.40
C PHE A 69 20.23 -8.08 13.25
N ALA A 70 21.48 -8.34 12.87
CA ALA A 70 21.82 -9.30 11.82
C ALA A 70 21.84 -10.74 12.35
N LEU A 71 21.46 -11.68 11.49
CA LEU A 71 21.53 -13.13 11.68
C LEU A 71 22.49 -13.77 10.67
N PRO A 72 22.95 -15.02 10.90
CA PRO A 72 23.70 -15.77 9.89
C PRO A 72 22.99 -15.87 8.54
N GLY A 73 23.78 -16.01 7.48
CA GLY A 73 23.26 -16.23 6.12
C GLY A 73 22.64 -14.99 5.47
N GLY A 74 22.90 -13.79 6.00
CA GLY A 74 22.36 -12.54 5.45
C GLY A 74 20.90 -12.27 5.83
N ARG A 75 20.39 -12.98 6.84
CA ARG A 75 19.08 -12.74 7.45
C ARG A 75 19.15 -11.63 8.50
N TYR A 76 17.98 -11.14 8.92
CA TYR A 76 17.84 -10.12 9.94
C TYR A 76 16.69 -10.47 10.89
N ALA A 77 16.72 -9.90 12.09
CA ALA A 77 15.64 -10.01 13.06
C ALA A 77 15.40 -8.70 13.80
N VAL A 78 14.19 -8.55 14.31
CA VAL A 78 13.80 -7.42 15.15
C VAL A 78 13.24 -7.97 16.46
N ALA A 79 13.70 -7.43 17.58
CA ALA A 79 13.05 -7.61 18.87
C ALA A 79 12.45 -6.28 19.29
N ALA A 80 11.19 -6.27 19.71
CA ALA A 80 10.51 -5.05 20.13
C ALA A 80 9.65 -5.32 21.36
N VAL A 81 9.43 -4.28 22.17
CA VAL A 81 8.38 -4.30 23.19
C VAL A 81 7.05 -4.06 22.47
N ARG A 82 6.08 -4.96 22.64
CA ARG A 82 4.73 -4.73 22.12
C ARG A 82 3.96 -3.87 23.11
N THR A 83 3.21 -2.91 22.58
CA THR A 83 2.34 -2.00 23.33
C THR A 83 0.91 -2.17 22.84
N GLY A 84 -0.04 -1.57 23.56
CA GLY A 84 -1.37 -1.29 23.02
C GLY A 84 -1.28 -0.31 21.84
N GLY A 85 -2.42 -0.07 21.19
CA GLY A 85 -2.47 0.65 19.92
C GLY A 85 -1.89 2.06 19.99
N ASP A 86 -2.15 2.76 21.09
CA ASP A 86 -1.79 4.17 21.25
C ASP A 86 -0.47 4.33 22.06
N GLY A 87 0.29 3.24 22.20
CA GLY A 87 1.59 3.20 22.89
C GLY A 87 1.50 2.86 24.39
N GLU A 88 0.30 2.58 24.89
CA GLU A 88 0.04 2.17 26.28
C GLU A 88 0.52 0.75 26.59
N GLU A 89 0.50 0.37 27.87
CA GLU A 89 0.93 -0.96 28.28
C GLU A 89 0.02 -2.06 27.74
N ASP A 90 0.61 -3.13 27.21
CA ASP A 90 -0.11 -4.32 26.75
C ASP A 90 0.01 -5.46 27.77
N GLU A 91 -1.07 -5.72 28.50
CA GLU A 91 -1.17 -6.84 29.45
C GLU A 91 -0.88 -8.20 28.79
N GLU A 92 -1.27 -8.39 27.52
CA GLU A 92 -1.06 -9.66 26.80
C GLU A 92 0.43 -9.95 26.52
N SER A 93 1.27 -8.92 26.51
CA SER A 93 2.72 -9.04 26.32
C SER A 93 3.53 -8.68 27.57
N LYS A 94 2.91 -8.67 28.76
CA LYS A 94 3.62 -8.37 30.00
C LYS A 94 4.80 -9.33 30.22
N GLY A 95 5.99 -8.75 30.31
CA GLY A 95 7.25 -9.49 30.46
C GLY A 95 7.69 -10.27 29.23
N CYS A 96 7.19 -9.90 28.05
CA CYS A 96 7.54 -10.50 26.78
C CYS A 96 8.12 -9.47 25.79
N VAL A 97 8.97 -9.94 24.88
CA VAL A 97 9.31 -9.21 23.65
C VAL A 97 8.65 -9.87 22.45
N LEU A 98 8.27 -9.08 21.45
CA LEU A 98 7.80 -9.55 20.16
C LEU A 98 8.99 -9.71 19.22
N LEU A 99 9.08 -10.86 18.56
CA LEU A 99 10.17 -11.19 17.65
C LEU A 99 9.68 -11.22 16.20
N PHE A 100 10.53 -10.71 15.31
CA PHE A 100 10.32 -10.73 13.86
C PHE A 100 11.56 -11.24 13.15
N THR A 101 11.38 -11.84 11.98
CA THR A 101 12.47 -12.18 11.06
C THR A 101 12.28 -11.53 9.70
N SER A 102 13.38 -11.29 8.99
CA SER A 102 13.37 -10.75 7.64
C SER A 102 14.55 -11.29 6.84
N GLU A 103 14.28 -11.68 5.59
CA GLU A 103 15.30 -12.03 4.62
C GLU A 103 15.87 -10.78 3.92
N ASN A 104 15.13 -9.67 3.93
CA ASN A 104 15.38 -8.59 2.99
C ASN A 104 15.17 -7.15 3.51
N LEU A 105 14.82 -6.96 4.79
CA LEU A 105 14.57 -5.66 5.44
C LEU A 105 13.45 -4.83 4.79
N THR A 106 12.63 -5.45 3.96
CA THR A 106 11.46 -4.86 3.30
C THR A 106 10.20 -5.68 3.49
N ASP A 107 10.36 -6.92 3.96
CA ASP A 107 9.32 -7.87 4.33
C ASP A 107 9.66 -8.50 5.68
N TYR A 108 8.68 -8.56 6.58
CA TYR A 108 8.87 -9.03 7.93
C TYR A 108 7.83 -10.08 8.28
N ARG A 109 8.29 -11.18 8.88
CA ARG A 109 7.43 -12.19 9.50
C ARG A 109 7.41 -11.97 10.99
N GLU A 110 6.22 -11.82 11.56
CA GLU A 110 6.04 -11.83 13.01
C GLU A 110 6.13 -13.28 13.52
N GLU A 111 7.10 -13.56 14.39
CA GLU A 111 7.29 -14.90 14.97
C GLU A 111 6.44 -15.09 16.24
N GLY A 112 6.14 -14.00 16.95
CA GLY A 112 5.37 -14.01 18.19
C GLY A 112 6.18 -13.66 19.44
N LEU A 113 5.55 -13.82 20.60
CA LEU A 113 6.09 -13.39 21.89
C LEU A 113 7.10 -14.39 22.48
N LEU A 114 8.21 -13.86 22.99
CA LEU A 114 9.17 -14.56 23.85
C LEU A 114 9.03 -14.04 25.29
N LYS A 115 8.70 -14.92 26.24
CA LYS A 115 8.61 -14.61 27.67
C LYS A 115 10.01 -14.46 28.26
N LEU A 116 10.26 -13.32 28.91
CA LEU A 116 11.54 -12.95 29.51
C LEU A 116 11.46 -12.70 31.02
N GLY A 117 10.30 -12.32 31.54
CA GLY A 117 10.08 -12.05 32.97
C GLY A 117 8.62 -11.80 33.29
N GLU A 118 8.32 -11.27 34.48
CA GLU A 118 6.95 -11.02 34.94
C GLU A 118 6.53 -9.55 34.94
N GLU A 119 7.48 -8.64 34.72
CA GLU A 119 7.26 -7.19 34.69
C GLU A 119 7.24 -6.62 33.28
N TYR A 120 6.60 -5.45 33.12
CA TYR A 120 6.58 -4.75 31.83
C TYR A 120 7.98 -4.39 31.37
N LEU A 121 8.23 -4.54 30.08
CA LEU A 121 9.53 -4.24 29.49
C LEU A 121 9.56 -2.80 28.97
N GLU A 122 10.67 -2.12 29.18
CA GLU A 122 10.90 -0.74 28.72
C GLU A 122 11.81 -0.71 27.49
N GLN A 123 12.82 -1.58 27.45
CA GLN A 123 13.86 -1.61 26.42
C GLN A 123 14.30 -3.05 26.17
N VAL A 124 14.73 -3.32 24.93
CA VAL A 124 15.36 -4.56 24.52
C VAL A 124 16.56 -4.25 23.62
N ALA A 125 17.62 -5.03 23.74
CA ALA A 125 18.76 -5.05 22.84
C ALA A 125 19.14 -6.49 22.52
N CYS A 126 19.52 -6.75 21.26
CA CYS A 126 19.85 -8.09 20.79
C CYS A 126 21.11 -8.09 19.94
N VAL A 127 21.93 -9.13 20.06
CA VAL A 127 23.07 -9.38 19.19
C VAL A 127 23.23 -10.87 18.91
N PHE A 128 23.58 -11.21 17.66
CA PHE A 128 23.98 -12.57 17.34
C PHE A 128 25.45 -12.80 17.72
N LEU A 129 25.73 -13.90 18.42
CA LEU A 129 27.08 -14.31 18.85
C LEU A 129 27.56 -15.50 18.00
N PRO A 130 28.41 -15.29 16.98
CA PRO A 130 28.82 -16.34 16.05
C PRO A 130 29.52 -17.52 16.71
N GLU A 131 30.36 -17.27 17.73
CA GLU A 131 31.11 -18.31 18.43
C GLU A 131 30.23 -19.26 19.22
N GLN A 132 29.08 -18.77 19.71
CA GLN A 132 28.15 -19.53 20.55
C GLN A 132 26.97 -20.08 19.74
N ASN A 133 26.81 -19.59 18.51
CA ASN A 133 25.64 -19.83 17.67
C ASN A 133 24.35 -19.62 18.46
N ALA A 134 24.25 -18.44 19.07
CA ALA A 134 23.17 -18.00 19.93
C ALA A 134 22.94 -16.50 19.75
N ILE A 135 21.73 -16.05 20.04
CA ILE A 135 21.36 -14.64 20.10
C ILE A 135 21.31 -14.28 21.57
N ARG A 136 22.07 -13.28 21.96
CA ARG A 136 22.02 -12.71 23.31
C ARG A 136 21.07 -11.52 23.32
N LEU A 137 20.19 -11.50 24.32
CA LEU A 137 19.24 -10.44 24.56
C LEU A 137 19.55 -9.79 25.91
N TRP A 138 19.41 -8.47 25.96
CA TRP A 138 19.34 -7.69 27.17
C TRP A 138 18.01 -6.96 27.21
N TRP A 139 17.40 -6.88 28.37
CA TRP A 139 16.19 -6.09 28.55
C TRP A 139 16.20 -5.37 29.87
N LYS A 140 15.49 -4.25 29.88
CA LYS A 140 15.22 -3.47 31.08
C LYS A 140 13.72 -3.50 31.32
N ASP A 141 13.33 -3.82 32.54
CA ASP A 141 11.93 -3.78 32.94
C ASP A 141 11.54 -2.42 33.53
N ARG A 142 10.25 -2.26 33.85
CA ARG A 142 9.69 -1.03 34.41
C ARG A 142 10.20 -0.69 35.82
N THR A 143 10.71 -1.68 36.56
CA THR A 143 11.31 -1.46 37.89
C THR A 143 12.69 -0.82 37.76
N GLY A 144 13.28 -0.91 36.57
CA GLY A 144 14.61 -0.41 36.26
C GLY A 144 15.68 -1.48 36.33
N GLU A 145 15.32 -2.71 36.73
CA GLU A 145 16.21 -3.86 36.72
C GLU A 145 16.53 -4.28 35.28
N CYS A 146 17.75 -4.77 35.10
CA CYS A 146 18.27 -5.17 33.80
C CYS A 146 18.66 -6.65 33.86
N PHE A 147 18.33 -7.38 32.81
CA PHE A 147 18.56 -8.82 32.71
C PHE A 147 19.18 -9.19 31.37
N THR A 148 19.78 -10.37 31.31
CA THR A 148 20.32 -10.97 30.09
C THR A 148 19.83 -12.41 29.93
N GLY A 149 19.73 -12.85 28.69
CA GLY A 149 19.38 -14.23 28.34
C GLY A 149 19.82 -14.56 26.92
N GLU A 150 19.68 -15.82 26.53
CA GLU A 150 20.05 -16.28 25.19
C GLU A 150 18.95 -17.14 24.58
N ILE A 151 18.80 -17.02 23.26
CA ILE A 151 17.95 -17.90 22.45
C ILE A 151 18.78 -18.47 21.30
N ARG A 152 18.33 -19.60 20.71
CA ARG A 152 18.99 -20.15 19.51
C ARG A 152 18.68 -19.36 18.25
N ASN A 153 17.41 -19.05 18.07
CA ASN A 153 16.87 -18.34 16.92
C ASN A 153 15.55 -17.68 17.33
N PRO A 154 15.07 -16.65 16.59
CA PRO A 154 13.83 -15.98 16.93
C PRO A 154 12.57 -16.85 16.78
N GLU A 155 12.60 -17.84 15.89
CA GLU A 155 11.45 -18.68 15.53
C GLU A 155 11.02 -19.62 16.69
N ASP A 156 11.99 -20.15 17.43
CA ASP A 156 11.76 -21.10 18.53
C ASP A 156 11.12 -20.42 19.75
N ARG A 157 11.41 -19.13 19.97
CA ARG A 157 10.91 -18.33 21.11
C ARG A 157 11.13 -19.00 22.47
N VAL A 158 12.31 -19.59 22.68
CA VAL A 158 12.69 -20.27 23.94
C VAL A 158 14.03 -19.76 24.45
N LEU A 159 14.07 -19.37 25.73
CA LEU A 159 15.30 -19.08 26.45
C LEU A 159 16.12 -20.36 26.70
N LEU A 160 17.43 -20.27 26.49
CA LEU A 160 18.37 -21.37 26.70
C LEU A 160 18.66 -21.64 28.17
N CYS A 161 18.51 -20.62 29.02
CA CYS A 161 18.71 -20.70 30.46
C CYS A 161 17.83 -19.67 31.18
N GLU A 162 17.76 -19.75 32.51
CA GLU A 162 17.11 -18.72 33.31
C GLU A 162 17.80 -17.36 33.09
N PRO A 163 17.04 -16.26 33.03
CA PRO A 163 17.60 -14.92 32.96
C PRO A 163 18.56 -14.62 34.11
N ALA A 164 19.72 -14.03 33.80
CA ALA A 164 20.65 -13.52 34.81
C ALA A 164 20.49 -12.01 34.96
N GLY A 165 20.66 -11.48 36.17
CA GLY A 165 20.70 -10.04 36.39
C GLY A 165 21.94 -9.43 35.75
N CYS A 166 21.82 -8.28 35.08
CA CYS A 166 22.97 -7.61 34.48
C CYS A 166 24.02 -7.21 35.52
N GLY A 167 23.62 -7.00 36.78
CA GLY A 167 24.55 -6.72 37.88
C GLY A 167 25.48 -7.90 38.22
N ASP A 168 25.07 -9.14 37.93
CA ASP A 168 25.86 -10.34 38.21
C ASP A 168 27.00 -10.51 37.19
N LEU A 169 26.85 -9.98 35.97
CA LEU A 169 27.90 -9.98 34.93
C LEU A 169 29.11 -9.11 35.30
N PHE A 170 28.93 -8.12 36.18
CA PHE A 170 29.97 -7.17 36.56
C PHE A 170 30.71 -7.54 37.85
N GLN A 171 30.33 -8.62 38.55
CA GLN A 171 31.07 -9.07 39.74
C GLN A 171 32.39 -9.78 39.39
N ASP A 172 32.53 -10.31 38.17
CA ASP A 172 33.76 -10.98 37.70
C ASP A 172 34.77 -10.02 37.03
N ALA A 173 34.41 -8.75 36.83
CA ALA A 173 35.32 -7.69 36.37
C ALA A 173 35.69 -6.77 37.54
N GLY A 174 36.68 -7.19 38.33
CA GLY A 174 37.09 -6.45 39.52
C GLY A 174 37.50 -5.00 39.25
N GLY A 175 36.87 -4.06 39.96
CA GLY A 175 37.50 -2.79 40.36
C GLY A 175 36.78 -1.50 39.99
N ALA A 176 36.13 -0.91 40.99
CA ALA A 176 35.84 0.52 41.15
C ALA A 176 34.93 1.21 40.12
N TYR A 177 34.51 2.42 40.47
CA TYR A 177 33.80 3.44 39.68
C TYR A 177 32.30 3.59 39.91
N GLY A 178 31.99 4.69 40.60
CA GLY A 178 30.66 5.29 40.72
C GLY A 178 30.52 6.59 39.92
N GLN A 179 29.27 7.08 39.93
CA GLN A 179 28.82 8.45 39.63
C GLN A 179 29.02 9.00 38.20
N THR A 180 28.13 8.56 37.30
CA THR A 180 27.60 9.33 36.15
C THR A 180 26.18 8.81 35.90
N GLY A 181 25.25 9.69 35.49
CA GLY A 181 23.83 9.39 35.28
C GLY A 181 23.52 8.48 34.09
N GLU A 182 24.32 7.42 33.89
CA GLU A 182 24.16 6.40 32.86
C GLU A 182 23.28 5.26 33.37
N THR A 183 22.36 4.79 32.53
CA THR A 183 21.49 3.66 32.86
C THR A 183 22.31 2.37 32.97
N LEU A 184 21.91 1.45 33.86
CA LEU A 184 22.54 0.12 33.98
C LEU A 184 22.56 -0.65 32.65
N LEU A 185 21.59 -0.43 31.75
CA LEU A 185 21.61 -0.95 30.38
C LEU A 185 22.73 -0.33 29.54
N GLY A 186 22.96 0.99 29.64
CA GLY A 186 24.10 1.65 28.99
C GLY A 186 25.45 1.08 29.43
N LYS A 187 25.58 0.70 30.70
CA LYS A 187 26.77 0.01 31.24
C LYS A 187 26.85 -1.47 30.86
N ALA A 188 25.73 -2.19 30.86
CA ALA A 188 25.65 -3.56 30.33
C ALA A 188 26.04 -3.64 28.84
N LEU A 189 25.76 -2.57 28.10
CA LEU A 189 26.13 -2.38 26.71
C LEU A 189 27.51 -1.70 26.53
N GLU A 190 28.21 -1.21 27.57
CA GLU A 190 29.53 -0.55 27.44
C GLU A 190 30.58 -1.39 26.70
N PRO A 191 30.71 -2.72 26.94
CA PRO A 191 31.60 -3.57 26.16
C PRO A 191 31.23 -3.66 24.66
N PHE A 192 30.01 -3.27 24.31
CA PHE A 192 29.46 -3.19 22.95
C PHE A 192 29.18 -1.75 22.51
N ALA A 193 29.50 -0.73 23.32
CA ALA A 193 29.29 0.68 22.97
C ALA A 193 30.21 1.12 21.82
N GLU A 194 31.36 0.44 21.66
CA GLU A 194 32.19 0.56 20.46
C GLU A 194 31.54 -0.08 19.21
N MET A 195 30.61 -1.04 19.38
CA MET A 195 29.83 -1.67 18.29
C MET A 195 28.49 -0.95 18.01
N ILE A 196 27.98 -0.16 18.95
CA ILE A 196 26.66 0.49 18.92
C ILE A 196 26.89 2.00 18.80
N HIS A 197 27.32 2.47 17.64
CA HIS A 197 27.44 3.90 17.36
C HIS A 197 26.05 4.50 17.12
N MET A 198 25.32 4.77 18.21
CA MET A 198 24.01 5.42 18.11
C MET A 198 24.20 6.91 17.81
N PRO A 199 23.61 7.44 16.74
CA PRO A 199 23.69 8.87 16.45
C PRO A 199 23.02 9.66 17.57
N LYS A 200 23.71 10.68 18.09
CA LYS A 200 23.14 11.60 19.10
C LYS A 200 22.04 12.49 18.51
N GLU A 201 22.19 12.85 17.24
CA GLU A 201 21.22 13.58 16.43
C GLU A 201 21.18 12.93 15.05
N THR A 202 19.99 12.70 14.50
CA THR A 202 19.82 12.06 13.19
C THR A 202 19.54 13.04 12.06
N GLY A 203 19.10 14.26 12.38
CA GLY A 203 18.53 15.21 11.42
C GLY A 203 17.15 14.80 10.86
N ILE A 204 16.62 13.64 11.26
CA ILE A 204 15.32 13.13 10.81
C ILE A 204 14.23 13.61 11.77
N GLU A 205 13.23 14.30 11.24
CA GLU A 205 12.14 14.89 12.01
C GLU A 205 11.40 13.85 12.87
N GLY A 206 11.44 14.04 14.18
CA GLY A 206 10.73 13.22 15.17
C GLY A 206 11.37 11.84 15.43
N ALA A 207 12.52 11.52 14.85
CA ALA A 207 13.13 10.21 15.00
C ALA A 207 13.66 9.95 16.43
N GLU A 208 13.39 8.75 16.93
CA GLU A 208 13.90 8.21 18.20
C GLU A 208 14.75 6.96 17.91
N PRO A 209 16.08 7.12 17.78
CA PRO A 209 17.00 6.04 17.44
C PRO A 209 16.87 4.83 18.36
N CYS A 210 16.71 3.64 17.78
CA CYS A 210 16.60 2.39 18.51
C CYS A 210 17.82 1.48 18.34
N SER A 211 18.29 1.25 17.10
CA SER A 211 19.50 0.46 16.84
C SER A 211 20.16 0.84 15.52
N VAL A 212 21.46 0.58 15.39
CA VAL A 212 22.20 0.73 14.14
C VAL A 212 22.94 -0.57 13.84
N ILE A 213 22.86 -1.03 12.59
CA ILE A 213 23.66 -2.15 12.10
C ILE A 213 24.43 -1.78 10.84
N GLU A 214 25.59 -2.39 10.66
CA GLU A 214 26.29 -2.37 9.37
C GLU A 214 25.64 -3.37 8.42
N ILE A 215 25.40 -2.94 7.18
CA ILE A 215 24.88 -3.78 6.12
C ILE A 215 25.75 -3.71 4.86
N PRO A 216 25.75 -4.76 4.02
CA PRO A 216 26.36 -4.71 2.70
C PRO A 216 25.77 -3.57 1.85
N GLU A 217 26.61 -2.95 1.02
CA GLU A 217 26.16 -1.87 0.10
C GLU A 217 25.07 -2.37 -0.85
N GLU A 218 25.12 -3.64 -1.26
CA GLU A 218 24.10 -4.26 -2.10
C GLU A 218 22.72 -4.30 -1.42
N THR A 219 22.68 -4.63 -0.11
CA THR A 219 21.46 -4.58 0.69
C THR A 219 20.93 -3.15 0.78
N ALA A 220 21.80 -2.19 1.09
CA ALA A 220 21.42 -0.78 1.18
C ALA A 220 20.89 -0.24 -0.16
N ALA A 221 21.52 -0.63 -1.27
CA ALA A 221 21.06 -0.29 -2.61
C ALA A 221 19.66 -0.86 -2.87
N ARG A 222 19.40 -2.15 -2.57
CA ARG A 222 18.05 -2.73 -2.72
C ARG A 222 17.01 -1.97 -1.90
N MET A 223 17.32 -1.62 -0.65
CA MET A 223 16.42 -0.85 0.21
C MET A 223 16.10 0.52 -0.38
N ARG A 224 17.09 1.25 -0.92
CA ARG A 224 16.86 2.53 -1.63
C ARG A 224 15.94 2.34 -2.84
N ARG A 225 16.10 1.25 -3.61
CA ARG A 225 15.24 0.95 -4.77
C ARG A 225 13.80 0.64 -4.37
N LYS A 226 13.57 0.11 -3.16
CA LYS A 226 12.25 -0.32 -2.69
C LYS A 226 11.50 0.65 -1.81
N LEU A 227 12.22 1.45 -1.03
CA LEU A 227 11.62 2.32 -0.03
C LEU A 227 11.73 3.80 -0.40
N LEU A 228 12.32 4.14 -1.54
CA LEU A 228 12.29 5.50 -2.09
C LEU A 228 11.52 5.51 -3.40
N THR A 229 10.73 6.56 -3.62
CA THR A 229 10.05 6.78 -4.88
C THR A 229 11.09 6.83 -6.01
N PRO A 230 10.94 6.03 -7.08
CA PRO A 230 11.82 6.08 -8.23
C PRO A 230 11.87 7.49 -8.83
N VAL A 231 13.01 7.85 -9.40
CA VAL A 231 13.18 9.14 -10.07
C VAL A 231 13.78 8.88 -11.44
N ASN A 232 13.25 9.56 -12.45
CA ASN A 232 13.79 9.48 -13.80
C ASN A 232 15.26 9.93 -13.83
N THR A 233 16.12 9.05 -14.36
CA THR A 233 17.58 9.23 -14.45
C THR A 233 18.06 9.45 -15.88
N GLY A 234 17.19 9.26 -16.87
CA GLY A 234 17.50 9.48 -18.27
C GLY A 234 16.48 8.86 -19.21
N VAL A 235 16.71 9.06 -20.50
CA VAL A 235 15.91 8.47 -21.59
C VAL A 235 16.84 7.90 -22.66
N GLU A 236 16.47 6.73 -23.16
CA GLU A 236 17.11 6.10 -24.32
C GLU A 236 16.17 6.10 -25.53
N PHE A 237 16.70 6.50 -26.69
CA PHE A 237 16.02 6.42 -27.98
C PHE A 237 17.06 6.26 -29.11
N PRO A 238 16.79 5.50 -30.20
CA PRO A 238 17.73 5.36 -31.31
C PRO A 238 18.05 6.70 -32.01
N GLU A 239 19.35 7.00 -32.22
CA GLU A 239 19.77 8.22 -32.93
C GLU A 239 19.26 8.28 -34.39
N ARG A 240 18.99 7.11 -34.99
CA ARG A 240 18.45 7.00 -36.33
C ARG A 240 17.35 5.94 -36.40
N ILE A 241 16.25 6.26 -37.07
CA ILE A 241 15.16 5.33 -37.37
C ILE A 241 14.87 5.30 -38.88
N ARG A 242 14.31 4.19 -39.37
CA ARG A 242 14.00 3.95 -40.77
C ARG A 242 12.53 3.64 -40.93
N VAL A 243 11.83 4.38 -41.77
CA VAL A 243 10.40 4.20 -42.01
C VAL A 243 10.08 4.27 -43.51
N SER A 244 9.02 3.59 -43.92
CA SER A 244 8.42 3.68 -45.26
C SER A 244 7.22 4.63 -45.29
N GLY A 245 6.76 5.09 -44.13
CA GLY A 245 5.62 5.99 -44.00
C GLY A 245 5.39 6.43 -42.55
N PRO A 246 4.52 7.44 -42.32
CA PRO A 246 4.35 8.07 -41.02
C PRO A 246 3.82 7.12 -39.95
N GLY A 247 2.90 6.21 -40.28
CA GLY A 247 2.34 5.26 -39.31
C GLY A 247 3.38 4.30 -38.68
N GLN A 248 4.54 4.10 -39.32
CA GLN A 248 5.61 3.31 -38.73
C GLN A 248 6.34 4.04 -37.60
N LEU A 249 6.15 5.35 -37.42
CA LEU A 249 6.68 6.06 -36.26
C LEU A 249 6.02 5.59 -34.95
N GLU A 250 4.78 5.11 -35.02
CA GLU A 250 4.03 4.60 -33.89
C GLU A 250 4.62 3.29 -33.31
N GLN A 251 5.56 2.63 -33.98
CA GLN A 251 6.22 1.46 -33.39
C GLN A 251 7.41 1.85 -32.49
N TYR A 252 7.82 3.12 -32.48
CA TYR A 252 8.99 3.59 -31.74
C TYR A 252 8.59 4.28 -30.43
N PHE A 253 9.15 3.80 -29.33
CA PHE A 253 8.96 4.34 -27.99
C PHE A 253 10.28 4.75 -27.38
N ALA A 254 10.29 5.87 -26.65
CA ALA A 254 11.37 6.23 -25.75
C ALA A 254 11.38 5.29 -24.54
N THR A 255 12.57 4.96 -24.04
CA THR A 255 12.72 4.17 -22.81
C THR A 255 13.21 5.10 -21.71
N ALA A 256 12.30 5.50 -20.81
CA ALA A 256 12.66 6.21 -19.60
C ALA A 256 13.33 5.23 -18.62
N ARG A 257 14.44 5.64 -17.99
CA ARG A 257 15.18 4.90 -16.96
C ARG A 257 14.95 5.54 -15.60
N TYR A 258 14.92 4.74 -14.54
CA TYR A 258 14.65 5.20 -13.19
C TYR A 258 15.76 4.79 -12.20
N SER A 259 15.84 5.50 -11.08
CA SER A 259 16.84 5.31 -10.02
C SER A 259 16.78 3.93 -9.35
N ASP A 260 15.64 3.26 -9.42
CA ASP A 260 15.44 1.91 -8.91
C ASP A 260 15.95 0.81 -9.88
N GLY A 261 16.36 1.20 -11.09
CA GLY A 261 16.79 0.28 -12.17
C GLY A 261 15.66 -0.17 -13.10
N SER A 262 14.41 0.22 -12.83
CA SER A 262 13.27 -0.04 -13.70
C SER A 262 13.30 0.85 -14.96
N SER A 263 12.35 0.60 -15.86
CA SER A 263 12.18 1.41 -17.06
C SER A 263 10.73 1.42 -17.54
N ALA A 264 10.36 2.46 -18.29
CA ALA A 264 9.05 2.60 -18.88
C ALA A 264 9.16 2.96 -20.36
N LYS A 265 8.26 2.40 -21.19
CA LYS A 265 8.07 2.85 -22.56
C LYS A 265 7.17 4.08 -22.57
N LYS A 266 7.57 5.12 -23.30
CA LYS A 266 6.83 6.37 -23.44
C LYS A 266 6.71 6.73 -24.92
N ARG A 267 5.51 7.16 -25.33
CA ARG A 267 5.27 7.69 -26.68
C ARG A 267 6.10 8.94 -26.93
N VAL A 268 6.32 9.23 -28.20
CA VAL A 268 6.97 10.47 -28.65
C VAL A 268 6.06 11.15 -29.66
N ASP A 269 5.69 12.39 -29.37
CA ASP A 269 4.97 13.27 -30.26
C ASP A 269 5.99 13.96 -31.18
N TRP A 270 6.06 13.52 -32.44
CA TRP A 270 7.03 13.99 -33.43
C TRP A 270 6.59 15.26 -34.14
N ASP A 271 7.48 16.23 -34.28
CA ASP A 271 7.33 17.34 -35.23
C ASP A 271 7.74 16.88 -36.63
N LEU A 272 6.72 16.60 -37.45
CA LEU A 272 6.87 16.15 -38.83
C LEU A 272 6.59 17.26 -39.84
N SER A 273 6.45 18.52 -39.40
CA SER A 273 6.04 19.65 -40.25
C SER A 273 6.97 19.90 -41.46
N ARG A 274 8.21 19.42 -41.38
CA ARG A 274 9.24 19.57 -42.41
C ARG A 274 9.52 18.29 -43.19
N VAL A 275 8.84 17.19 -42.90
CA VAL A 275 9.11 15.88 -43.48
C VAL A 275 8.21 15.64 -44.68
N ASP A 276 8.81 15.35 -45.83
CA ASP A 276 8.09 14.88 -47.02
C ASP A 276 8.26 13.36 -47.15
N PHE A 277 7.20 12.62 -46.85
CA PHE A 277 7.19 11.15 -46.87
C PHE A 277 7.18 10.54 -48.27
N ASP A 278 6.88 11.33 -49.30
CA ASP A 278 6.98 10.86 -50.70
C ASP A 278 8.41 10.96 -51.24
N ARG A 279 9.31 11.60 -50.49
CA ARG A 279 10.70 11.79 -50.86
C ARG A 279 11.64 10.98 -49.99
N LYS A 280 12.22 9.93 -50.59
CA LYS A 280 13.32 9.17 -50.01
C LYS A 280 14.48 10.10 -49.63
N GLY A 281 15.03 9.88 -48.45
CA GLY A 281 16.10 10.72 -47.93
C GLY A 281 16.21 10.70 -46.42
N THR A 282 17.02 11.61 -45.91
CA THR A 282 17.31 11.75 -44.49
C THR A 282 16.83 13.10 -44.00
N TRP A 283 16.09 13.08 -42.90
CA TRP A 283 15.48 14.25 -42.28
C TRP A 283 15.92 14.33 -40.82
N GLU A 284 16.16 15.54 -40.33
CA GLU A 284 16.33 15.77 -38.90
C GLU A 284 14.96 16.13 -38.33
N ILE A 285 14.50 15.35 -37.35
CA ILE A 285 13.22 15.59 -36.68
C ILE A 285 13.43 15.76 -35.18
N THR A 286 12.53 16.50 -34.56
CA THR A 286 12.45 16.65 -33.12
C THR A 286 11.16 16.02 -32.63
N GLY A 287 11.18 15.50 -31.41
CA GLY A 287 9.99 14.97 -30.76
C GLY A 287 9.97 15.34 -29.29
N ARG A 288 8.76 15.41 -28.72
CA ARG A 288 8.57 15.55 -27.27
C ARG A 288 8.01 14.22 -26.75
N ILE A 289 8.61 13.68 -25.70
CA ILE A 289 8.10 12.48 -25.04
C ILE A 289 6.77 12.84 -24.41
N ARG A 290 5.74 12.05 -24.71
CA ARG A 290 4.38 12.27 -24.22
C ARG A 290 4.33 12.00 -22.71
N GLN A 291 3.71 12.92 -22.00
CA GLN A 291 3.36 12.80 -20.61
C GLN A 291 2.09 13.61 -20.37
N GLU A 292 1.04 12.92 -19.95
CA GLU A 292 -0.21 13.57 -19.58
C GLU A 292 -0.05 14.33 -18.25
N HIS A 293 -0.83 15.40 -18.10
CA HIS A 293 -0.87 16.21 -16.90
C HIS A 293 -2.23 16.16 -16.23
N PHE A 294 -2.27 15.75 -14.96
CA PHE A 294 -3.48 15.67 -14.15
C PHE A 294 -3.30 16.48 -12.87
N ALA A 295 -3.73 17.74 -12.89
CA ALA A 295 -3.75 18.57 -11.70
C ALA A 295 -4.69 17.96 -10.64
N PHE A 296 -4.18 17.73 -9.43
CA PHE A 296 -5.02 17.29 -8.32
C PHE A 296 -5.72 18.50 -7.66
N PRO A 297 -7.04 18.43 -7.41
CA PRO A 297 -7.97 17.37 -7.85
C PRO A 297 -8.46 17.53 -9.29
N VAL A 298 -8.66 16.40 -9.99
CA VAL A 298 -9.28 16.39 -11.33
C VAL A 298 -10.80 16.50 -11.27
N ALA A 299 -11.42 16.13 -10.14
CA ALA A 299 -12.84 16.29 -9.89
C ALA A 299 -13.13 16.45 -8.39
N TYR A 300 -13.66 17.61 -8.00
CA TYR A 300 -14.06 17.90 -6.62
C TYR A 300 -15.34 17.15 -6.24
N ASN A 301 -15.46 16.71 -4.98
CA ASN A 301 -16.62 15.98 -4.45
C ASN A 301 -16.96 14.72 -5.26
N ARG A 302 -15.94 14.07 -5.80
CA ARG A 302 -16.02 12.79 -6.49
C ARG A 302 -15.10 11.83 -5.75
N ALA A 303 -15.69 10.99 -4.91
CA ALA A 303 -14.98 9.94 -4.19
C ALA A 303 -15.05 8.63 -4.99
N ASP A 304 -14.22 7.67 -4.61
CA ASP A 304 -14.21 6.31 -5.17
C ASP A 304 -14.19 6.28 -6.72
N PRO A 305 -13.25 6.99 -7.37
CA PRO A 305 -13.30 7.16 -8.82
C PRO A 305 -12.86 5.91 -9.57
N CYS A 306 -13.68 5.51 -10.55
CA CYS A 306 -13.35 4.47 -11.50
C CYS A 306 -13.36 5.03 -12.93
N ILE A 307 -12.32 4.71 -13.70
CA ILE A 307 -12.32 4.89 -15.15
C ILE A 307 -12.39 3.52 -15.80
N GLY A 308 -13.36 3.33 -16.70
CA GLY A 308 -13.51 2.14 -17.53
C GLY A 308 -13.29 2.45 -19.00
N LYS A 309 -12.88 1.46 -19.79
CA LYS A 309 -12.83 1.53 -21.25
C LYS A 309 -13.92 0.64 -21.85
N TRP A 310 -14.68 1.17 -22.78
CA TRP A 310 -15.73 0.43 -23.49
C TRP A 310 -15.89 0.95 -24.92
N ASN A 311 -15.88 0.05 -25.91
CA ASN A 311 -15.99 0.39 -27.34
C ASN A 311 -15.12 1.59 -27.78
N ASP A 312 -13.82 1.50 -27.48
CA ASP A 312 -12.80 2.51 -27.81
C ASP A 312 -12.97 3.90 -27.17
N LYS A 313 -13.85 4.03 -26.18
CA LYS A 313 -13.99 5.25 -25.36
C LYS A 313 -13.69 4.98 -23.89
N TYR A 314 -13.39 6.05 -23.17
CA TYR A 314 -13.22 6.04 -21.72
C TYR A 314 -14.44 6.65 -21.03
N TYR A 315 -14.74 6.12 -19.85
CA TYR A 315 -15.86 6.53 -19.02
C TYR A 315 -15.39 6.74 -17.59
N PHE A 316 -15.73 7.87 -16.98
CA PHE A 316 -15.46 8.16 -15.57
C PHE A 316 -16.76 8.07 -14.78
N ILE A 317 -16.71 7.42 -13.62
CA ILE A 317 -17.80 7.32 -12.66
C ILE A 317 -17.21 7.38 -11.24
N ALA A 318 -17.98 7.90 -10.28
CA ALA A 318 -17.53 8.12 -8.91
C ALA A 318 -18.73 8.28 -7.97
N THR A 319 -18.51 8.08 -6.67
CA THR A 319 -19.44 8.48 -5.61
C THR A 319 -19.60 10.00 -5.60
N ASN A 320 -20.84 10.49 -5.57
CA ASN A 320 -21.15 11.92 -5.56
C ASN A 320 -21.29 12.47 -4.13
N ASP A 321 -20.15 12.87 -3.53
CA ASP A 321 -20.15 13.51 -2.21
C ASP A 321 -20.90 14.86 -2.21
N ALA A 322 -21.12 15.49 -3.36
CA ALA A 322 -21.72 16.83 -3.46
C ALA A 322 -23.22 16.85 -3.14
N ASP A 323 -23.90 15.71 -3.24
CA ASP A 323 -25.33 15.59 -2.96
C ASP A 323 -25.64 14.59 -1.84
N ASN A 324 -24.63 14.23 -1.04
CA ASN A 324 -24.72 13.20 -0.01
C ASN A 324 -24.99 11.79 -0.59
N ASN A 325 -24.43 11.49 -1.76
CA ASN A 325 -24.35 10.16 -2.36
C ASN A 325 -25.70 9.64 -2.90
N HIS A 326 -26.54 10.53 -3.41
CA HIS A 326 -27.88 10.17 -3.91
C HIS A 326 -27.94 10.01 -5.43
N THR A 327 -26.85 10.29 -6.15
CA THR A 327 -26.79 10.17 -7.60
C THR A 327 -25.45 9.63 -8.10
N LEU A 328 -25.49 8.96 -9.25
CA LEU A 328 -24.32 8.54 -10.01
C LEU A 328 -24.34 9.19 -11.39
N TYR A 329 -23.23 9.84 -11.75
CA TYR A 329 -23.02 10.48 -13.04
C TYR A 329 -21.87 9.80 -13.79
N ILE A 330 -22.02 9.71 -15.12
CA ILE A 330 -20.96 9.26 -16.02
C ILE A 330 -20.45 10.43 -16.86
N ARG A 331 -19.13 10.50 -17.05
CA ARG A 331 -18.49 11.30 -18.10
C ARG A 331 -17.97 10.38 -19.21
N GLU A 332 -17.99 10.82 -20.45
CA GLU A 332 -17.48 10.07 -21.62
C GLU A 332 -16.47 10.92 -22.40
N ALA A 333 -15.37 10.32 -22.83
CA ALA A 333 -14.42 10.93 -23.76
C ALA A 333 -13.64 9.89 -24.58
N ASP A 334 -13.02 10.32 -25.68
CA ASP A 334 -12.16 9.45 -26.50
C ASP A 334 -10.78 9.20 -25.85
N THR A 335 -10.39 10.02 -24.86
CA THR A 335 -9.13 9.92 -24.13
C THR A 335 -9.33 10.19 -22.64
N ILE A 336 -8.44 9.67 -21.79
CA ILE A 336 -8.50 9.90 -20.33
C ILE A 336 -8.41 11.41 -19.98
N PRO A 337 -7.48 12.21 -20.56
CA PRO A 337 -7.48 13.66 -20.33
C PRO A 337 -8.79 14.36 -20.71
N GLY A 338 -9.49 13.85 -21.73
CA GLY A 338 -10.80 14.37 -22.13
C GLY A 338 -11.87 14.25 -21.04
N LEU A 339 -11.78 13.24 -20.15
CA LEU A 339 -12.74 13.03 -19.06
C LEU A 339 -12.75 14.14 -18.01
N VAL A 340 -11.62 14.83 -17.82
CA VAL A 340 -11.47 15.89 -16.81
C VAL A 340 -12.50 17.01 -17.04
N ASN A 341 -12.78 17.33 -18.30
CA ASN A 341 -13.68 18.42 -18.70
C ASN A 341 -14.99 17.93 -19.36
N ALA A 342 -15.20 16.62 -19.43
CA ALA A 342 -16.39 16.05 -20.04
C ALA A 342 -17.65 16.30 -19.19
N GLU A 343 -18.78 16.43 -19.87
CA GLU A 343 -20.10 16.63 -19.24
C GLU A 343 -20.50 15.42 -18.40
N GLU A 344 -21.07 15.68 -17.22
CA GLU A 344 -21.65 14.67 -16.35
C GLU A 344 -23.09 14.36 -16.76
N LYS A 345 -23.37 13.07 -16.98
CA LYS A 345 -24.68 12.56 -17.37
C LYS A 345 -25.22 11.65 -16.29
N LEU A 346 -26.38 11.99 -15.73
CA LEU A 346 -27.03 11.23 -14.68
C LEU A 346 -27.45 9.85 -15.22
N ILE A 347 -27.01 8.77 -14.57
CA ILE A 347 -27.38 7.40 -14.93
C ILE A 347 -28.18 6.67 -13.85
N LEU A 348 -28.06 7.09 -12.59
CA LEU A 348 -28.79 6.51 -11.47
C LEU A 348 -29.01 7.57 -10.40
N ASP A 349 -30.20 7.56 -9.81
CA ASP A 349 -30.53 8.33 -8.61
C ASP A 349 -31.29 7.42 -7.63
N SER A 350 -31.30 7.79 -6.36
CA SER A 350 -31.95 7.00 -5.31
C SER A 350 -33.47 6.85 -5.51
N ASP A 351 -34.09 7.71 -6.32
CA ASP A 351 -35.52 7.66 -6.64
C ASP A 351 -35.84 6.73 -7.84
N THR A 352 -34.82 6.22 -8.53
CA THR A 352 -35.00 5.48 -9.79
C THR A 352 -35.71 4.14 -9.57
N TYR A 353 -35.32 3.41 -8.53
CA TYR A 353 -35.88 2.09 -8.20
C TYR A 353 -36.15 1.95 -6.70
N PRO A 354 -37.25 1.29 -6.29
CA PRO A 354 -37.59 1.15 -4.86
C PRO A 354 -36.54 0.45 -3.99
N GLY A 355 -35.65 -0.35 -4.57
CA GLY A 355 -34.63 -1.13 -3.85
C GLY A 355 -33.33 -0.38 -3.55
N ILE A 356 -33.16 0.85 -4.04
CA ILE A 356 -31.93 1.65 -3.92
C ILE A 356 -32.21 3.08 -3.41
N GLY A 357 -33.23 3.21 -2.56
CA GLY A 357 -33.79 4.47 -2.06
C GLY A 357 -32.89 5.39 -1.24
N GLY A 358 -31.69 4.94 -0.84
CA GLY A 358 -30.79 5.68 0.03
C GLY A 358 -29.49 6.08 -0.66
N LEU A 359 -28.39 5.49 -0.20
CA LEU A 359 -27.03 5.82 -0.61
C LEU A 359 -26.63 5.01 -1.85
N LEU A 360 -25.83 5.61 -2.72
CA LEU A 360 -25.22 5.00 -3.91
C LEU A 360 -23.70 5.22 -3.85
N TRP A 361 -22.94 4.14 -3.72
CA TRP A 361 -21.51 4.20 -3.44
C TRP A 361 -20.65 3.36 -4.38
N ALA A 362 -19.42 3.84 -4.57
CA ALA A 362 -18.30 3.14 -5.17
C ALA A 362 -18.64 2.39 -6.47
N PRO A 363 -19.14 3.10 -7.50
CA PRO A 363 -19.42 2.46 -8.77
C PRO A 363 -18.14 2.10 -9.54
N GLU A 364 -18.05 0.87 -10.02
CA GLU A 364 -16.93 0.36 -10.81
C GLU A 364 -17.38 -0.23 -12.14
N PHE A 365 -16.67 0.10 -13.22
CA PHE A 365 -16.87 -0.53 -14.53
C PHE A 365 -16.14 -1.85 -14.63
N HIS A 366 -16.86 -2.90 -15.03
CA HIS A 366 -16.29 -4.22 -15.27
C HIS A 366 -16.80 -4.84 -16.57
N GLU A 367 -15.90 -5.36 -17.39
CA GLU A 367 -16.25 -6.19 -18.54
C GLU A 367 -16.25 -7.67 -18.12
N VAL A 368 -17.40 -8.33 -18.28
CA VAL A 368 -17.56 -9.77 -18.01
C VAL A 368 -18.15 -10.44 -19.24
N GLU A 369 -17.41 -11.38 -19.82
CA GLU A 369 -17.78 -12.10 -21.07
C GLU A 369 -18.24 -11.17 -22.22
N GLY A 370 -17.54 -10.06 -22.43
CA GLY A 370 -17.83 -9.13 -23.53
C GLY A 370 -19.05 -8.23 -23.28
N ARG A 371 -19.48 -8.07 -22.03
CA ARG A 371 -20.58 -7.19 -21.62
C ARG A 371 -20.13 -6.27 -20.51
N LEU A 372 -20.58 -5.01 -20.55
CA LEU A 372 -20.25 -4.01 -19.53
C LEU A 372 -21.24 -4.06 -18.36
N TYR A 373 -20.69 -4.00 -17.15
CA TYR A 373 -21.41 -3.93 -15.89
C TYR A 373 -20.92 -2.74 -15.05
N ILE A 374 -21.80 -2.23 -14.19
CA ILE A 374 -21.43 -1.38 -13.06
C ILE A 374 -21.68 -2.17 -11.78
N PHE A 375 -20.63 -2.38 -11.00
CA PHE A 375 -20.74 -2.87 -9.62
C PHE A 375 -20.79 -1.64 -8.71
N HIS A 376 -21.71 -1.60 -7.75
CA HIS A 376 -21.82 -0.49 -6.81
C HIS A 376 -22.48 -0.98 -5.52
N ALA A 377 -22.42 -0.21 -4.44
CA ALA A 377 -23.28 -0.44 -3.29
C ALA A 377 -24.53 0.43 -3.37
N ALA A 378 -25.65 -0.13 -2.93
CA ALA A 378 -26.86 0.63 -2.68
C ALA A 378 -27.66 0.09 -1.49
N THR A 379 -28.42 0.99 -0.86
CA THR A 379 -29.38 0.66 0.21
C THR A 379 -30.80 1.11 -0.16
N PRO A 380 -31.86 0.39 0.28
CA PRO A 380 -33.23 0.86 0.17
C PRO A 380 -33.55 2.08 1.06
N GLY A 381 -32.67 2.43 2.00
CA GLY A 381 -32.88 3.58 2.89
C GLY A 381 -31.67 3.87 3.78
N GLU A 382 -31.58 3.23 4.94
CA GLU A 382 -30.54 3.52 5.93
C GLU A 382 -29.20 2.84 5.60
N PHE A 383 -28.10 3.44 6.06
CA PHE A 383 -26.73 2.95 5.90
C PHE A 383 -26.53 1.47 6.32
N PHE A 384 -27.20 1.01 7.38
CA PHE A 384 -27.05 -0.36 7.86
C PHE A 384 -27.66 -1.43 6.94
N CYS A 385 -28.29 -1.02 5.84
CA CYS A 385 -28.84 -1.90 4.80
C CYS A 385 -28.08 -1.78 3.47
N GLU A 386 -26.88 -1.19 3.48
CA GLU A 386 -26.00 -1.09 2.32
C GLU A 386 -25.57 -2.48 1.83
N GLU A 387 -25.86 -2.79 0.56
CA GLU A 387 -25.51 -4.07 -0.04
C GLU A 387 -24.93 -3.89 -1.45
N SER A 388 -24.06 -4.81 -1.87
CA SER A 388 -23.49 -4.82 -3.21
C SER A 388 -24.55 -5.15 -4.26
N HIS A 389 -24.55 -4.38 -5.35
CA HIS A 389 -25.45 -4.47 -6.48
C HIS A 389 -24.68 -4.41 -7.81
N VAL A 390 -25.29 -4.95 -8.86
CA VAL A 390 -24.75 -4.96 -10.22
C VAL A 390 -25.79 -4.49 -11.21
N MET A 391 -25.43 -3.52 -12.04
CA MET A 391 -26.18 -3.06 -13.19
C MET A 391 -25.52 -3.58 -14.47
N ALA A 392 -26.32 -4.05 -15.42
CA ALA A 392 -25.82 -4.54 -16.71
C ALA A 392 -26.21 -3.58 -17.82
N LEU A 393 -25.26 -3.27 -18.71
CA LEU A 393 -25.56 -2.53 -19.92
C LEU A 393 -26.35 -3.42 -20.89
N ARG A 394 -27.38 -2.85 -21.54
CA ARG A 394 -28.09 -3.52 -22.64
C ARG A 394 -27.15 -3.78 -23.81
N GLU A 395 -27.42 -4.85 -24.56
CA GLU A 395 -26.68 -5.13 -25.79
C GLU A 395 -26.82 -3.97 -26.78
N GLY A 396 -25.68 -3.45 -27.25
CA GLY A 396 -25.62 -2.26 -28.11
C GLY A 396 -25.94 -0.92 -27.41
N GLY A 397 -26.09 -0.93 -26.08
CA GLY A 397 -26.35 0.27 -25.29
C GLY A 397 -25.15 1.21 -25.18
N ASN A 398 -25.42 2.46 -24.84
CA ASN A 398 -24.43 3.48 -24.55
C ASN A 398 -24.29 3.66 -23.03
N PRO A 399 -23.08 3.49 -22.43
CA PRO A 399 -22.88 3.70 -20.99
C PRO A 399 -23.33 5.08 -20.49
N ALA A 400 -23.26 6.10 -21.34
CA ALA A 400 -23.68 7.46 -21.03
C ALA A 400 -25.21 7.71 -21.15
N CYS A 401 -26.00 6.67 -21.39
CA CYS A 401 -27.46 6.71 -21.53
C CYS A 401 -28.14 5.95 -20.38
N ARG A 402 -28.93 6.64 -19.56
CA ARG A 402 -29.62 6.06 -18.39
C ARG A 402 -30.50 4.88 -18.75
N GLU A 403 -31.28 4.99 -19.83
CA GLU A 403 -32.27 3.99 -20.25
C GLU A 403 -31.63 2.69 -20.77
N ASP A 404 -30.35 2.75 -21.14
CA ASP A 404 -29.58 1.61 -21.63
C ASP A 404 -29.07 0.71 -20.50
N TRP A 405 -29.15 1.16 -19.25
CA TRP A 405 -28.83 0.34 -18.09
C TRP A 405 -30.04 -0.47 -17.62
N LEU A 406 -29.81 -1.73 -17.28
CA LEU A 406 -30.79 -2.57 -16.60
C LEU A 406 -30.87 -2.23 -15.11
N PRO A 407 -32.02 -2.47 -14.45
CA PRO A 407 -32.15 -2.24 -13.02
C PRO A 407 -31.07 -2.97 -12.20
N PRO A 408 -30.54 -2.35 -11.13
CA PRO A 408 -29.57 -2.99 -10.25
C PRO A 408 -30.10 -4.31 -9.69
N LYS A 409 -29.22 -5.30 -9.64
CA LYS A 409 -29.46 -6.60 -9.01
C LYS A 409 -28.54 -6.77 -7.83
N ARG A 410 -29.10 -7.03 -6.66
CA ARG A 410 -28.33 -7.36 -5.46
C ARG A 410 -27.48 -8.61 -5.70
N VAL A 411 -26.25 -8.59 -5.20
CA VAL A 411 -25.35 -9.74 -5.25
C VAL A 411 -25.78 -10.78 -4.22
N VAL A 412 -25.87 -12.04 -4.64
CA VAL A 412 -26.38 -13.16 -3.82
C VAL A 412 -25.39 -14.32 -3.81
N ARG A 413 -25.54 -15.18 -2.80
CA ARG A 413 -24.86 -16.47 -2.70
C ARG A 413 -25.31 -17.41 -3.83
N ARG A 414 -24.59 -18.53 -3.98
CA ARG A 414 -24.86 -19.54 -5.01
C ARG A 414 -26.30 -20.08 -5.01
N ASP A 415 -26.91 -20.22 -3.83
CA ASP A 415 -28.28 -20.72 -3.67
C ASP A 415 -29.34 -19.62 -3.79
N GLY A 416 -28.93 -18.37 -4.08
CA GLY A 416 -29.80 -17.21 -4.20
C GLY A 416 -30.12 -16.52 -2.87
N SER A 417 -29.54 -16.96 -1.75
CA SER A 417 -29.67 -16.25 -0.46
C SER A 417 -28.74 -15.04 -0.36
N ASP A 418 -29.03 -14.16 0.59
CA ASP A 418 -28.29 -12.90 0.77
C ASP A 418 -26.87 -13.14 1.30
N ILE A 419 -25.93 -12.29 0.90
CA ILE A 419 -24.52 -12.41 1.34
C ILE A 419 -24.40 -12.07 2.83
N CYS A 420 -25.11 -11.04 3.28
CA CYS A 420 -25.09 -10.57 4.66
C CYS A 420 -26.52 -10.38 5.20
N GLU A 421 -26.65 -10.19 6.52
CA GLU A 421 -27.94 -9.90 7.15
C GLU A 421 -28.18 -8.38 7.23
N ALA A 422 -29.05 -7.85 6.39
CA ALA A 422 -29.39 -6.42 6.35
C ALA A 422 -29.79 -5.89 7.75
N GLY A 423 -29.30 -4.70 8.10
CA GLY A 423 -29.48 -4.09 9.41
C GLY A 423 -28.49 -4.57 10.48
N LYS A 424 -27.70 -5.62 10.21
CA LYS A 424 -26.62 -6.10 11.09
C LYS A 424 -25.26 -6.05 10.43
N GLU A 425 -25.23 -6.26 9.12
CA GLU A 425 -24.05 -6.31 8.28
C GLU A 425 -24.29 -5.55 6.98
N ILE A 426 -23.21 -5.06 6.38
CA ILE A 426 -23.23 -4.41 5.06
C ILE A 426 -22.19 -5.02 4.14
N THR A 427 -22.42 -4.92 2.83
CA THR A 427 -21.46 -5.27 1.78
C THR A 427 -21.30 -4.10 0.80
N LEU A 428 -20.06 -3.70 0.54
CA LEU A 428 -19.74 -2.58 -0.35
C LEU A 428 -18.43 -2.83 -1.11
N ASP A 429 -18.13 -1.94 -2.05
CA ASP A 429 -16.87 -1.89 -2.79
C ASP A 429 -16.53 -3.21 -3.49
N MET A 430 -17.53 -3.81 -4.15
CA MET A 430 -17.34 -5.07 -4.83
C MET A 430 -16.65 -4.85 -6.18
N THR A 431 -15.43 -5.35 -6.30
CA THR A 431 -14.70 -5.41 -7.56
C THR A 431 -14.78 -6.81 -8.17
N CYS A 432 -14.64 -6.91 -9.50
CA CYS A 432 -14.60 -8.17 -10.23
C CYS A 432 -13.34 -8.24 -11.11
N PHE A 433 -12.80 -9.45 -11.30
CA PHE A 433 -11.71 -9.65 -12.26
C PHE A 433 -11.65 -11.10 -12.74
N ALA A 434 -11.13 -11.27 -13.96
CA ALA A 434 -10.79 -12.58 -14.51
C ALA A 434 -9.37 -12.97 -14.08
N TRP A 435 -9.19 -14.22 -13.66
CA TRP A 435 -7.87 -14.77 -13.34
C TRP A 435 -7.82 -16.26 -13.65
N GLN A 436 -6.85 -16.68 -14.47
CA GLN A 436 -6.61 -18.09 -14.84
C GLN A 436 -7.87 -18.85 -15.34
N GLY A 437 -8.78 -18.16 -16.03
CA GLY A 437 -9.97 -18.75 -16.65
C GLY A 437 -11.23 -18.74 -15.79
N ASP A 438 -11.15 -18.27 -14.55
CA ASP A 438 -12.30 -18.04 -13.66
C ASP A 438 -12.53 -16.55 -13.44
N TYR A 439 -13.73 -16.17 -12.99
CA TYR A 439 -14.03 -14.83 -12.48
C TYR A 439 -14.13 -14.87 -10.96
N TYR A 440 -13.61 -13.83 -10.32
CA TYR A 440 -13.63 -13.64 -8.88
C TYR A 440 -14.28 -12.30 -8.55
N ALA A 441 -14.89 -12.23 -7.38
CA ALA A 441 -15.32 -10.99 -6.75
C ALA A 441 -14.60 -10.83 -5.41
N VAL A 442 -14.15 -9.61 -5.12
CA VAL A 442 -13.61 -9.21 -3.82
C VAL A 442 -14.40 -8.00 -3.35
N TRP A 443 -14.80 -7.97 -2.08
CA TRP A 443 -15.60 -6.88 -1.52
C TRP A 443 -15.26 -6.62 -0.06
N SER A 444 -15.69 -5.47 0.43
CA SER A 444 -15.66 -5.11 1.85
C SER A 444 -16.96 -5.53 2.53
N GLN A 445 -16.87 -6.18 3.68
CA GLN A 445 -18.03 -6.52 4.50
C GLN A 445 -17.78 -6.18 5.96
N ARG A 446 -18.72 -5.45 6.57
CA ARG A 446 -18.66 -5.02 7.96
C ARG A 446 -19.84 -5.58 8.74
N GLN A 447 -19.55 -6.14 9.91
CA GLN A 447 -20.55 -6.56 10.89
C GLN A 447 -20.65 -5.51 11.99
N PHE A 448 -21.86 -5.05 12.30
CA PHE A 448 -22.16 -4.12 13.39
C PHE A 448 -22.79 -4.80 14.60
N LEU A 449 -23.62 -5.82 14.38
CA LEU A 449 -24.36 -6.54 15.42
C LEU A 449 -24.00 -8.02 15.44
N PRO A 450 -23.90 -8.65 16.64
CA PRO A 450 -24.10 -8.06 17.97
C PRO A 450 -22.92 -7.18 18.44
N LYS A 451 -21.81 -7.17 17.70
CA LYS A 451 -20.64 -6.33 17.94
C LYS A 451 -20.06 -5.86 16.60
N ASP A 452 -19.54 -4.64 16.60
CA ASP A 452 -18.78 -4.09 15.49
C ASP A 452 -17.41 -4.76 15.37
N LEU A 453 -17.19 -5.49 14.28
CA LEU A 453 -15.92 -6.19 14.00
C LEU A 453 -14.99 -5.39 13.09
N GLY A 454 -15.43 -4.22 12.61
CA GLY A 454 -14.80 -3.52 11.51
C GLY A 454 -15.16 -4.13 10.15
N ALA A 455 -14.59 -3.55 9.09
CA ALA A 455 -14.76 -4.03 7.71
C ALA A 455 -13.57 -4.89 7.29
N TRP A 456 -13.85 -6.06 6.72
CA TRP A 456 -12.84 -7.02 6.24
C TRP A 456 -13.03 -7.27 4.75
N LEU A 457 -11.97 -7.71 4.07
CA LEU A 457 -12.06 -8.13 2.68
C LEU A 457 -12.46 -9.59 2.58
N TYR A 458 -13.39 -9.89 1.68
CA TYR A 458 -13.82 -11.24 1.35
C TYR A 458 -13.61 -11.52 -0.14
N ILE A 459 -13.38 -12.78 -0.49
CA ILE A 459 -13.23 -13.25 -1.87
C ILE A 459 -14.12 -14.47 -2.14
N ALA A 460 -14.68 -14.54 -3.34
CA ALA A 460 -15.39 -15.72 -3.85
C ALA A 460 -15.27 -15.80 -5.39
N LYS A 461 -15.51 -16.99 -5.95
CA LYS A 461 -15.75 -17.12 -7.40
C LYS A 461 -17.09 -16.48 -7.76
N LEU A 462 -17.15 -15.86 -8.94
CA LEU A 462 -18.33 -15.18 -9.47
C LEU A 462 -18.86 -15.92 -10.72
N ASP A 463 -20.18 -15.98 -10.89
CA ASP A 463 -20.79 -16.52 -12.11
C ASP A 463 -20.71 -15.48 -13.23
N PRO A 464 -19.94 -15.70 -14.32
CA PRO A 464 -19.84 -14.71 -15.39
C PRO A 464 -21.14 -14.51 -16.17
N LYS A 465 -22.09 -15.47 -16.12
CA LYS A 465 -23.39 -15.37 -16.81
C LYS A 465 -24.42 -14.59 -15.99
N GLU A 466 -24.28 -14.65 -14.68
CA GLU A 466 -25.06 -13.88 -13.71
C GLU A 466 -24.09 -13.18 -12.75
N PRO A 467 -23.40 -12.08 -13.14
CA PRO A 467 -22.35 -11.44 -12.32
C PRO A 467 -22.81 -10.83 -10.98
N TRP A 468 -24.07 -11.06 -10.60
CA TRP A 468 -24.64 -10.82 -9.29
C TRP A 468 -24.79 -12.12 -8.45
N ARG A 469 -24.21 -13.25 -8.86
CA ARG A 469 -24.29 -14.54 -8.14
C ARG A 469 -22.89 -15.12 -7.90
N LEU A 470 -22.59 -15.40 -6.64
CA LEU A 470 -21.36 -16.11 -6.25
C LEU A 470 -21.45 -17.61 -6.59
N LEU A 471 -20.32 -18.23 -6.93
CA LEU A 471 -20.19 -19.66 -7.20
C LEU A 471 -19.62 -20.47 -6.02
N THR A 472 -18.96 -19.79 -5.08
CA THR A 472 -18.39 -20.38 -3.86
C THR A 472 -18.84 -19.61 -2.64
N ASP A 473 -18.64 -20.20 -1.46
CA ASP A 473 -18.82 -19.47 -0.21
C ASP A 473 -17.75 -18.37 -0.08
N PRO A 474 -18.09 -17.22 0.53
CA PRO A 474 -17.12 -16.17 0.86
C PRO A 474 -15.97 -16.69 1.74
N VAL A 475 -14.75 -16.27 1.41
CA VAL A 475 -13.54 -16.51 2.20
C VAL A 475 -13.00 -15.18 2.70
N VAL A 476 -12.69 -15.06 3.99
CA VAL A 476 -12.01 -13.86 4.54
C VAL A 476 -10.59 -13.80 3.97
N LEU A 477 -10.30 -12.73 3.24
CA LEU A 477 -9.03 -12.52 2.56
C LEU A 477 -8.08 -11.64 3.39
N SER A 478 -8.59 -10.56 4.00
CA SER A 478 -7.79 -9.62 4.78
C SER A 478 -8.59 -8.97 5.90
N LYS A 479 -7.89 -8.67 7.00
CA LYS A 479 -8.39 -7.90 8.14
C LYS A 479 -7.46 -6.72 8.42
N PRO A 480 -7.96 -5.62 9.02
CA PRO A 480 -7.16 -4.43 9.38
C PRO A 480 -6.28 -4.69 10.62
N GLU A 481 -5.31 -5.58 10.47
CA GLU A 481 -4.47 -6.08 11.57
C GLU A 481 -3.28 -5.18 11.91
N TYR A 482 -2.88 -4.24 11.04
CA TYR A 482 -1.73 -3.36 11.31
C TYR A 482 -2.19 -1.99 11.80
N GLY A 483 -1.34 -1.30 12.58
CA GLY A 483 -1.63 0.04 13.10
C GLY A 483 -2.04 1.06 12.03
N TRP A 484 -1.46 0.97 10.82
CA TRP A 484 -1.86 1.78 9.67
C TRP A 484 -3.23 1.41 9.09
N ALA A 485 -3.70 0.18 9.28
CA ALA A 485 -4.96 -0.32 8.74
C ALA A 485 -6.14 -0.13 9.71
N ASN A 486 -5.84 -0.06 11.01
CA ASN A 486 -6.82 0.18 12.07
C ASN A 486 -6.68 1.56 12.71
N ASN A 487 -6.08 2.52 12.01
CA ASN A 487 -5.99 3.87 12.50
C ASN A 487 -7.37 4.56 12.43
N HIS A 488 -7.81 5.15 13.54
CA HIS A 488 -9.15 5.73 13.78
C HIS A 488 -10.36 4.78 13.58
N THR A 489 -10.34 3.81 12.66
CA THR A 489 -11.37 2.78 12.43
C THR A 489 -10.73 1.50 11.88
N PHE A 490 -11.27 0.33 12.23
CA PHE A 490 -10.84 -0.99 11.72
C PHE A 490 -11.50 -1.28 10.37
N VAL A 491 -10.87 -0.87 9.28
CA VAL A 491 -11.41 -1.05 7.92
C VAL A 491 -10.32 -1.55 6.99
N ASP A 492 -10.62 -2.60 6.23
CA ASP A 492 -10.05 -2.86 4.91
C ASP A 492 -11.23 -2.81 3.90
N GLU A 493 -11.17 -1.92 2.91
CA GLU A 493 -12.24 -1.67 1.91
C GLU A 493 -11.67 -1.29 0.54
N GLY A 494 -12.51 -0.88 -0.43
CA GLY A 494 -12.07 -0.45 -1.77
C GLY A 494 -11.06 -1.37 -2.48
N PRO A 495 -11.28 -2.72 -2.51
CA PRO A 495 -10.36 -3.62 -3.21
C PRO A 495 -10.41 -3.39 -4.72
N PHE A 496 -9.25 -3.38 -5.39
CA PHE A 496 -9.20 -3.35 -6.86
C PHE A 496 -8.03 -4.16 -7.40
N ALA A 497 -8.31 -5.00 -8.39
CA ALA A 497 -7.33 -5.93 -8.95
C ALA A 497 -6.44 -5.28 -10.02
N LEU A 498 -5.14 -5.58 -9.94
CA LEU A 498 -4.12 -5.19 -10.90
C LEU A 498 -3.34 -6.45 -11.34
N PRO A 499 -3.87 -7.20 -12.33
CA PRO A 499 -3.23 -8.40 -12.82
C PRO A 499 -1.99 -8.08 -13.66
N THR A 500 -0.95 -8.90 -13.50
CA THR A 500 0.25 -8.95 -14.36
C THR A 500 0.44 -10.36 -14.91
N GLU A 501 1.45 -10.58 -15.75
CA GLU A 501 1.68 -11.90 -16.36
C GLU A 501 1.95 -13.01 -15.34
N GLU A 502 2.63 -12.69 -14.22
CA GLU A 502 3.14 -13.64 -13.23
C GLU A 502 2.50 -13.49 -11.84
N ARG A 503 1.92 -12.33 -11.54
CA ARG A 503 1.33 -12.03 -10.23
C ARG A 503 0.02 -11.28 -10.37
N LEU A 504 -0.86 -11.48 -9.40
CA LEU A 504 -2.01 -10.63 -9.17
C LEU A 504 -1.71 -9.74 -7.97
N TYR A 505 -1.74 -8.44 -8.20
CA TYR A 505 -1.75 -7.44 -7.15
C TYR A 505 -3.20 -7.06 -6.87
N LEU A 506 -3.55 -6.90 -5.61
CA LEU A 506 -4.86 -6.43 -5.18
C LEU A 506 -4.62 -5.30 -4.19
N THR A 507 -4.85 -4.06 -4.65
CA THR A 507 -4.84 -2.91 -3.75
C THR A 507 -6.15 -2.82 -3.01
N PHE A 508 -6.11 -2.28 -1.81
CA PHE A 508 -7.28 -2.02 -0.98
C PHE A 508 -6.96 -0.82 -0.10
N SER A 509 -7.98 -0.18 0.42
CA SER A 509 -7.82 0.96 1.34
C SER A 509 -8.10 0.54 2.77
N SER A 510 -7.49 1.23 3.72
CA SER A 510 -7.69 0.96 5.14
C SER A 510 -7.73 2.23 5.98
N ALA A 511 -8.05 2.06 7.26
CA ALA A 511 -8.27 3.13 8.25
C ALA A 511 -9.55 3.93 8.02
N ALA A 512 -9.74 5.03 8.77
CA ALA A 512 -10.88 5.90 8.58
C ALA A 512 -10.74 6.75 7.31
N VAL A 513 -11.88 7.17 6.75
CA VAL A 513 -11.96 8.05 5.56
C VAL A 513 -11.66 9.52 5.91
N ASP A 514 -10.49 9.72 6.50
CA ASP A 514 -9.89 11.00 6.88
C ASP A 514 -8.40 10.99 6.49
N THR A 515 -7.55 11.80 7.13
CA THR A 515 -6.12 11.86 6.81
C THR A 515 -5.35 10.58 7.11
N SER A 516 -5.94 9.64 7.85
CA SER A 516 -5.40 8.31 8.13
C SER A 516 -5.61 7.30 7.01
N TYR A 517 -6.47 7.60 6.02
CA TYR A 517 -6.79 6.70 4.91
C TYR A 517 -5.55 6.40 4.05
N VAL A 518 -5.31 5.12 3.78
CA VAL A 518 -4.10 4.64 3.09
C VAL A 518 -4.39 3.46 2.17
N VAL A 519 -3.48 3.19 1.23
CA VAL A 519 -3.57 2.06 0.30
C VAL A 519 -2.65 0.92 0.75
N GLY A 520 -3.24 -0.22 1.09
CA GLY A 520 -2.57 -1.49 1.31
C GLY A 520 -2.40 -2.31 0.02
N LEU A 521 -1.60 -3.38 0.11
CA LEU A 521 -1.33 -4.28 -1.00
C LEU A 521 -1.37 -5.75 -0.57
N LEU A 522 -2.17 -6.54 -1.27
CA LEU A 522 -2.13 -8.00 -1.28
C LEU A 522 -1.49 -8.47 -2.58
N THR A 523 -0.65 -9.51 -2.52
CA THR A 523 0.00 -10.11 -3.69
C THR A 523 -0.16 -11.61 -3.68
N ILE A 524 -0.48 -12.20 -4.84
CA ILE A 524 -0.48 -13.65 -5.05
C ILE A 524 0.21 -14.00 -6.36
N GLU A 525 0.95 -15.11 -6.34
CA GLU A 525 1.63 -15.64 -7.53
C GLU A 525 0.67 -16.46 -8.39
N LYS A 526 0.89 -16.43 -9.71
CA LYS A 526 0.17 -17.28 -10.67
C LYS A 526 0.29 -18.76 -10.32
N GLY A 527 -0.78 -19.50 -10.58
CA GLY A 527 -0.88 -20.93 -10.27
C GLY A 527 -1.27 -21.25 -8.82
N LYS A 528 -1.31 -20.27 -7.90
CA LYS A 528 -1.85 -20.46 -6.55
C LYS A 528 -3.37 -20.29 -6.53
N ASP A 529 -4.02 -20.95 -5.57
CA ASP A 529 -5.46 -20.82 -5.35
C ASP A 529 -5.78 -19.53 -4.59
N LEU A 530 -6.61 -18.68 -5.19
CA LEU A 530 -7.05 -17.39 -4.66
C LEU A 530 -7.96 -17.53 -3.44
N LEU A 531 -8.65 -18.66 -3.28
CA LEU A 531 -9.54 -18.91 -2.16
C LEU A 531 -8.82 -19.49 -0.92
N THR A 532 -7.49 -19.60 -0.96
CA THR A 532 -6.66 -19.99 0.19
C THR A 532 -5.91 -18.74 0.70
N PRO A 533 -6.33 -18.13 1.82
CA PRO A 533 -5.76 -16.87 2.31
C PRO A 533 -4.24 -16.90 2.52
N GLU A 534 -3.68 -18.03 2.90
CA GLU A 534 -2.25 -18.21 3.15
C GLU A 534 -1.39 -18.11 1.87
N ASN A 535 -2.01 -18.22 0.68
CA ASN A 535 -1.32 -18.00 -0.58
C ASN A 535 -1.09 -16.51 -0.88
N TRP A 536 -1.82 -15.63 -0.19
CA TRP A 536 -1.70 -14.18 -0.33
C TRP A 536 -0.68 -13.61 0.65
N LYS A 537 0.12 -12.66 0.17
CA LYS A 537 1.03 -11.87 0.98
C LYS A 537 0.46 -10.48 1.16
N LYS A 538 0.11 -10.12 2.39
CA LYS A 538 -0.22 -8.73 2.79
C LYS A 538 1.08 -7.97 3.09
N LYS A 539 1.31 -6.85 2.40
CA LYS A 539 2.48 -5.99 2.64
C LYS A 539 2.43 -5.42 4.07
N ASN A 540 3.58 -5.33 4.74
CA ASN A 540 3.64 -4.90 6.14
C ASN A 540 3.29 -3.40 6.34
N TYR A 541 3.36 -2.59 5.28
CA TYR A 541 3.14 -1.15 5.28
C TYR A 541 2.40 -0.72 4.00
N PRO A 542 1.69 0.43 4.01
CA PRO A 542 0.95 0.94 2.86
C PRO A 542 1.88 1.40 1.73
N ILE A 543 1.35 1.39 0.49
CA ILE A 543 2.05 1.83 -0.73
C ILE A 543 1.65 3.25 -1.17
N LEU A 544 0.63 3.84 -0.54
CA LEU A 544 0.23 5.23 -0.74
C LEU A 544 -0.39 5.78 0.55
N THR A 545 0.07 6.96 0.97
CA THR A 545 -0.33 7.62 2.22
C THR A 545 -0.39 9.14 2.05
N SER A 546 -0.89 9.84 3.07
CA SER A 546 -0.81 11.30 3.20
C SER A 546 0.62 11.88 3.18
N ARG A 547 1.66 11.05 3.32
CA ARG A 547 3.07 11.46 3.26
C ARG A 547 3.72 11.20 1.91
N SER A 548 3.03 10.50 1.01
CA SER A 548 3.55 10.12 -0.30
C SER A 548 3.64 11.31 -1.25
N VAL A 549 2.65 12.20 -1.24
CA VAL A 549 2.60 13.41 -2.08
C VAL A 549 2.10 14.58 -1.25
N GLU A 550 2.86 15.68 -1.26
CA GLU A 550 2.53 16.87 -0.47
C GLU A 550 1.17 17.45 -0.87
N GLY A 551 0.33 17.75 0.12
CA GLY A 551 -0.99 18.36 -0.08
C GLY A 551 -2.12 17.37 -0.36
N GLU A 552 -1.82 16.08 -0.58
CA GLU A 552 -2.82 15.02 -0.76
C GLU A 552 -2.96 14.21 0.52
N PHE A 553 -4.11 14.29 1.19
CA PHE A 553 -4.34 13.60 2.46
C PHE A 553 -5.44 12.55 2.35
N GLY A 554 -5.27 11.40 3.00
CA GLY A 554 -6.29 10.34 3.02
C GLY A 554 -6.48 9.71 1.65
N THR A 555 -5.38 9.24 1.05
CA THR A 555 -5.36 8.69 -0.31
C THR A 555 -5.89 7.26 -0.33
N GLY A 556 -6.89 6.97 -1.16
CA GLY A 556 -7.36 5.60 -1.34
C GLY A 556 -8.48 5.42 -2.36
N HIS A 557 -9.17 4.31 -2.20
CA HIS A 557 -10.20 3.73 -3.05
C HIS A 557 -9.79 3.76 -4.53
N ASN A 558 -8.71 3.04 -4.83
CA ASN A 558 -8.06 3.06 -6.13
C ASN A 558 -8.81 2.23 -7.17
N ALA A 559 -8.77 2.65 -8.42
CA ALA A 559 -9.10 1.82 -9.58
C ALA A 559 -8.06 2.01 -10.69
N TYR A 560 -8.01 1.06 -11.62
CA TYR A 560 -7.01 1.06 -12.70
C TYR A 560 -7.64 0.99 -14.09
N VAL A 561 -7.08 1.77 -15.02
CA VAL A 561 -7.40 1.71 -16.44
C VAL A 561 -6.13 1.74 -17.28
N THR A 562 -6.10 1.02 -18.39
CA THR A 562 -5.00 1.09 -19.35
C THR A 562 -5.39 1.97 -20.53
N ASP A 563 -4.52 2.91 -20.90
CA ASP A 563 -4.72 3.75 -22.07
C ASP A 563 -4.31 3.07 -23.39
N GLU A 564 -4.44 3.79 -24.51
CA GLU A 564 -4.08 3.34 -25.84
C GLU A 564 -2.56 3.12 -26.04
N ASP A 565 -1.75 3.67 -25.16
CA ASP A 565 -0.29 3.55 -25.18
C ASP A 565 0.21 2.41 -24.27
N GLY A 566 -0.70 1.72 -23.59
CA GLY A 566 -0.38 0.65 -22.63
C GLY A 566 0.06 1.19 -21.27
N THR A 567 -0.13 2.48 -21.00
CA THR A 567 0.10 3.05 -19.67
C THR A 567 -1.08 2.73 -18.77
N ILE A 568 -0.77 2.22 -17.58
CA ILE A 568 -1.77 1.99 -16.54
C ILE A 568 -1.90 3.27 -15.71
N TRP A 569 -3.12 3.75 -15.53
CA TRP A 569 -3.49 4.91 -14.74
C TRP A 569 -4.22 4.46 -13.49
N ASN A 570 -3.78 4.98 -12.35
CA ASN A 570 -4.42 4.88 -11.05
C ASN A 570 -5.38 6.06 -10.89
N THR A 571 -6.67 5.78 -10.77
CA THR A 571 -7.65 6.74 -10.25
C THR A 571 -7.80 6.50 -8.76
N TYR A 572 -7.83 7.57 -7.97
CA TYR A 572 -7.90 7.50 -6.52
C TYR A 572 -8.63 8.75 -5.99
N HIS A 573 -9.09 8.73 -4.74
CA HIS A 573 -9.50 9.96 -4.08
C HIS A 573 -8.53 10.33 -2.98
N ALA A 574 -8.46 11.64 -2.70
CA ALA A 574 -7.78 12.20 -1.53
C ALA A 574 -8.43 13.55 -1.18
N ARG A 575 -7.97 14.18 -0.11
CA ARG A 575 -8.36 15.53 0.32
C ARG A 575 -7.25 16.52 -0.06
N PRO A 576 -7.57 17.66 -0.70
CA PRO A 576 -6.63 18.76 -0.87
C PRO A 576 -6.43 19.48 0.48
N GLY A 577 -5.31 19.18 1.14
CA GLY A 577 -5.10 19.54 2.54
C GLY A 577 -5.93 18.69 3.51
N THR A 578 -5.78 18.94 4.82
CA THR A 578 -6.46 18.15 5.87
C THR A 578 -7.96 18.41 5.94
N GLU A 579 -8.40 19.63 5.60
CA GLU A 579 -9.81 20.06 5.66
C GLU A 579 -10.55 19.94 4.33
N GLY A 580 -9.87 19.47 3.28
CA GLY A 580 -10.45 19.34 1.95
C GLY A 580 -11.55 18.27 1.90
N VAL A 581 -12.45 18.42 0.92
CA VAL A 581 -13.42 17.38 0.56
C VAL A 581 -12.73 16.27 -0.24
N ARG A 582 -13.21 15.03 -0.14
CA ARG A 582 -12.73 13.95 -1.00
C ARG A 582 -12.93 14.32 -2.47
N SER A 583 -11.85 14.22 -3.21
CA SER A 583 -11.78 14.63 -4.61
C SER A 583 -10.90 13.66 -5.38
N SER A 584 -11.24 13.43 -6.64
CA SER A 584 -10.55 12.46 -7.48
C SER A 584 -9.20 13.00 -7.94
N GLY A 585 -8.21 12.12 -8.00
CA GLY A 585 -6.91 12.28 -8.66
C GLY A 585 -6.68 11.18 -9.69
N ILE A 586 -5.75 11.43 -10.61
CA ILE A 586 -5.29 10.46 -11.60
C ILE A 586 -3.76 10.52 -11.60
N ARG A 587 -3.11 9.37 -11.46
CA ARG A 587 -1.65 9.27 -11.52
C ARG A 587 -1.24 8.01 -12.27
N ARG A 588 -0.14 8.07 -13.01
CA ARG A 588 0.41 6.89 -13.68
C ARG A 588 0.83 5.85 -12.64
N VAL A 589 0.50 4.58 -12.89
CA VAL A 589 1.10 3.44 -12.19
C VAL A 589 2.47 3.17 -12.81
N HIS A 590 3.49 3.22 -11.98
CA HIS A 590 4.80 2.70 -12.34
C HIS A 590 5.01 1.32 -11.74
N PHE A 591 5.81 0.47 -12.35
CA PHE A 591 6.21 -0.80 -11.76
C PHE A 591 7.70 -0.77 -11.51
N ASP A 592 8.09 -1.05 -10.27
CA ASP A 592 9.48 -1.02 -9.87
C ASP A 592 10.28 -2.18 -10.51
N ALA A 593 11.59 -2.21 -10.25
CA ALA A 593 12.49 -3.20 -10.83
C ALA A 593 12.15 -4.67 -10.49
N GLU A 594 11.32 -4.94 -9.48
CA GLU A 594 10.84 -6.30 -9.13
C GLU A 594 9.38 -6.53 -9.54
N GLY A 595 8.76 -5.54 -10.20
CA GLY A 595 7.42 -5.60 -10.76
C GLY A 595 6.29 -5.22 -9.80
N GLU A 596 6.58 -4.62 -8.65
CA GLU A 596 5.53 -4.15 -7.72
C GLU A 596 5.03 -2.74 -8.13
N PRO A 597 3.72 -2.46 -8.01
CA PRO A 597 3.17 -1.14 -8.34
C PRO A 597 3.67 -0.04 -7.39
N VAL A 598 4.04 1.09 -7.98
CA VAL A 598 4.43 2.34 -7.33
C VAL A 598 3.39 3.39 -7.68
N LEU A 599 2.67 3.86 -6.66
CA LEU A 599 1.50 4.75 -6.80
C LEU A 599 1.79 6.21 -6.44
N ASP A 600 2.99 6.52 -5.98
CA ASP A 600 3.42 7.84 -5.52
C ASP A 600 4.40 8.54 -6.47
N LEU A 601 4.63 7.98 -7.67
CA LEU A 601 5.49 8.57 -8.68
C LEU A 601 4.80 9.78 -9.35
N THR A 602 5.12 10.99 -8.89
CA THR A 602 4.60 12.23 -9.48
C THR A 602 5.18 12.49 -10.88
N GLU A 603 4.52 13.35 -11.66
CA GLU A 603 4.93 13.64 -13.05
C GLU A 603 6.36 14.20 -13.15
N GLU A 604 6.77 15.00 -12.18
CA GLU A 604 8.12 15.60 -12.11
C GLU A 604 9.20 14.55 -11.85
N LEU A 605 8.86 13.50 -11.10
CA LEU A 605 9.74 12.36 -10.85
C LEU A 605 9.69 11.35 -12.00
N ASP A 606 8.55 11.22 -12.68
CA ASP A 606 8.33 10.29 -13.78
C ASP A 606 9.07 10.67 -15.07
N LEU A 607 9.13 11.96 -15.39
CA LEU A 607 9.84 12.46 -16.57
C LEU A 607 10.36 13.89 -16.37
N LYS A 608 11.65 13.99 -16.03
CA LYS A 608 12.31 15.29 -15.83
C LYS A 608 12.34 16.10 -17.12
N GLU A 609 12.15 17.40 -17.00
CA GLU A 609 12.09 18.32 -18.16
C GLU A 609 13.33 18.22 -19.05
N GLU A 610 14.52 17.99 -18.47
CA GLU A 610 15.78 17.86 -19.20
C GLU A 610 15.83 16.66 -20.17
N TYR A 611 14.98 15.64 -19.98
CA TYR A 611 14.93 14.45 -20.84
C TYR A 611 13.70 14.42 -21.77
N ARG A 612 12.82 15.43 -21.74
CA ARG A 612 11.56 15.41 -22.51
C ARG A 612 11.72 15.58 -24.01
N SER A 613 12.81 16.19 -24.45
CA SER A 613 13.01 16.54 -25.87
C SER A 613 14.00 15.58 -26.52
N LEU A 614 13.61 15.06 -27.68
CA LEU A 614 14.44 14.18 -28.52
C LEU A 614 14.76 14.88 -29.83
N ARG A 615 15.96 14.59 -30.35
CA ARG A 615 16.38 14.96 -31.70
C ARG A 615 17.05 13.75 -32.35
N ILE A 616 16.56 13.36 -33.53
CA ILE A 616 17.03 12.17 -34.23
C ILE A 616 17.07 12.37 -35.74
N THR A 617 17.72 11.43 -36.40
CA THR A 617 17.75 11.29 -37.85
C THR A 617 16.66 10.30 -38.32
N LEU A 618 15.70 10.76 -39.12
CA LEU A 618 14.69 9.95 -39.80
C LEU A 618 15.13 9.62 -41.23
N GLU A 619 15.21 8.34 -41.59
CA GLU A 619 15.49 7.87 -42.95
C GLU A 619 14.22 7.30 -43.59
N ILE A 620 13.81 7.85 -44.73
CA ILE A 620 12.62 7.43 -45.49
C ILE A 620 13.06 6.54 -46.67
N LEU A 621 12.54 5.31 -46.68
CA LEU A 621 13.01 4.20 -47.53
C LEU A 621 12.46 4.15 -48.96
#